data_AF-A0A658ICS1-F1
#
_entry.id   AF-A0A658ICS1-F1
#
_cell.length_a   1.000
_cell.length_b   1.000
_cell.length_c   1.000
_cell.angle_alpha   90.00
_cell.angle_beta   90.00
_cell.angle_gamma   90.00
#
_symmetry.space_group_name_H-M   'P 1'
#
loop_
_entity.id
_entity.type
_entity.pdbx_description
1 polymer ?
#
loop_
_entity_poly.entity_id
_entity_poly.type
_entity_poly.pdbx_seq_one_letter_code
_entity_poly.pdbx_strand_id
1 'polypeptide(L)'
;FYLNVLDIPPRPEFGGKKADVGNVNYLQLAVRSRIKLFFRPATLNQSVADAARQVTWSRVNRGNQTFLRADNQTPYFVTYKKIALKSDRDIQSLTQPGMVSPYSVKEFTLPGKNLYGASVIWTVINDYGGYEEGKSSIK
;
A
#
# COMPACT_ATOMS: atom_id res chain seq x y z
N PHE A 1 3.58 12.28 -6.00
CA PHE A 1 4.82 12.86 -5.46
C PHE A 1 5.15 12.24 -4.11
N TYR A 2 6.31 12.56 -3.52
CA TYR A 2 6.66 12.18 -2.15
C TYR A 2 7.28 13.34 -1.40
N LEU A 3 6.86 13.57 -0.17
CA LEU A 3 7.58 14.39 0.80
C LEU A 3 8.64 13.52 1.47
N ASN A 4 9.88 13.99 1.49
CA ASN A 4 10.99 13.31 2.16
C ASN A 4 11.51 14.22 3.26
N VAL A 5 11.54 13.71 4.49
CA VAL A 5 12.08 14.40 5.65
C VAL A 5 13.22 13.54 6.19
N LEU A 6 14.42 14.12 6.26
CA LEU A 6 15.62 13.45 6.77
C LEU A 6 15.96 14.07 8.12
N ASP A 7 15.98 13.25 9.16
CA ASP A 7 16.44 13.61 10.49
C ASP A 7 17.86 13.07 10.71
N ILE A 8 18.79 13.98 10.95
CA ILE A 8 20.20 13.67 11.17
C ILE A 8 20.51 13.99 12.62
N PRO A 9 20.69 12.97 13.48
CA PRO A 9 20.99 13.22 14.88
C PRO A 9 22.34 13.94 15.01
N PRO A 10 22.53 14.74 16.07
CA PRO A 10 23.84 15.30 16.37
C PRO A 10 24.85 14.19 16.64
N ARG A 11 26.14 14.47 16.41
CA ARG A 11 27.23 13.53 16.77
C ARG A 11 27.12 13.20 18.27
N PRO A 12 27.18 11.91 18.65
CA PRO A 12 27.06 11.52 20.05
C PRO A 12 28.22 12.06 20.90
N GLU A 13 27.96 12.25 22.19
CA GLU A 13 28.95 12.66 23.18
C GLU A 13 29.13 11.53 24.22
N PHE A 14 30.39 11.21 24.54
CA PHE A 14 30.73 10.21 25.56
C PHE A 14 31.68 10.87 26.58
N GLY A 15 31.28 10.89 27.85
CA GLY A 15 32.11 11.46 28.94
C GLY A 15 32.39 12.96 28.81
N GLY A 16 31.45 13.74 28.26
CA GLY A 16 31.60 15.19 28.09
C GLY A 16 32.49 15.62 26.92
N LYS A 17 32.90 14.68 26.07
CA LYS A 17 33.62 14.94 24.81
C LYS A 17 32.82 14.41 23.63
N LYS A 18 32.80 15.17 22.53
CA LYS A 18 32.22 14.69 21.27
C LYS A 18 32.95 13.43 20.82
N ALA A 19 32.20 12.45 20.34
CA ALA A 19 32.76 11.21 19.80
C ALA A 19 33.51 11.51 18.50
N ASP A 20 34.80 11.84 18.60
CA ASP A 20 35.65 12.04 17.44
C ASP A 20 35.90 10.71 16.72
N VAL A 21 36.07 10.83 15.40
CA VAL A 21 36.33 9.71 14.49
C VAL A 21 37.72 9.16 14.82
N GLY A 22 37.79 8.20 15.75
CA GLY A 22 39.04 7.55 16.15
C GLY A 22 39.10 6.98 17.57
N ASN A 23 38.30 7.50 18.51
CA ASN A 23 38.42 7.10 19.93
C ASN A 23 37.23 6.30 20.48
N VAL A 24 36.10 6.21 19.77
CA VAL A 24 34.91 5.49 20.22
C VAL A 24 34.18 4.84 19.03
N ASN A 25 33.83 3.56 19.16
CA ASN A 25 32.96 2.88 18.19
C ASN A 25 31.50 3.16 18.53
N TYR A 26 30.75 3.75 17.60
CA TYR A 26 29.32 4.00 17.77
C TYR A 26 28.54 3.78 16.47
N LEU A 27 27.28 3.37 16.61
CA LEU A 27 26.31 3.31 15.51
C LEU A 27 25.41 4.54 15.60
N GLN A 28 25.39 5.35 14.55
CA GLN A 28 24.49 6.48 14.41
C GLN A 28 23.48 6.20 13.31
N LEU A 29 22.19 6.34 13.62
CA LEU A 29 21.10 6.08 12.68
C LEU A 29 20.46 7.41 12.28
N ALA A 30 20.47 7.73 11.00
CA ALA A 30 19.64 8.78 10.43
C ALA A 30 18.29 8.19 9.98
N VAL A 31 17.20 8.89 10.26
CA VAL A 31 15.85 8.42 9.92
C VAL A 31 15.33 9.23 8.73
N ARG A 32 14.89 8.54 7.67
CA ARG A 32 14.23 9.18 6.54
C ARG A 32 12.76 8.78 6.49
N SER A 33 11.89 9.75 6.70
CA SER A 33 10.46 9.61 6.49
C SER A 33 10.11 9.92 5.04
N ARG A 34 9.47 8.98 4.34
CA ARG A 34 8.99 9.15 2.96
C ARG A 34 7.47 9.02 2.91
N ILE A 35 6.80 10.15 2.74
CA ILE A 35 5.34 10.29 2.84
C ILE A 35 4.76 10.53 1.43
N LYS A 36 3.67 9.85 1.08
CA LYS A 36 2.98 10.04 -0.21
C LYS A 36 2.33 11.42 -0.25
N LEU A 37 2.54 12.17 -1.33
CA LEU A 37 1.90 13.46 -1.56
C LEU A 37 1.06 13.40 -2.84
N PHE A 38 -0.24 13.67 -2.68
CA PHE A 38 -1.22 13.68 -3.75
C PHE A 38 -1.79 15.09 -3.93
N PHE A 39 -1.78 15.58 -5.17
CA PHE A 39 -2.49 16.78 -5.54
C PHE A 39 -3.91 16.40 -5.98
N ARG A 40 -4.93 16.93 -5.31
CA ARG A 40 -6.34 16.64 -5.61
C ARG A 40 -7.07 17.92 -6.05
N PRO A 41 -7.51 18.01 -7.32
CA PRO A 41 -8.37 19.10 -7.76
C PRO A 41 -9.65 19.19 -6.92
N ALA A 42 -10.13 20.42 -6.68
CA ALA A 42 -11.30 20.68 -5.83
C ALA A 42 -12.62 20.10 -6.38
N THR A 43 -12.67 19.70 -7.64
CA THR A 43 -13.85 19.06 -8.26
C THR A 43 -13.99 17.58 -7.85
N LEU A 44 -12.97 16.97 -7.25
CA LEU A 44 -12.95 15.58 -6.84
C LEU A 44 -13.38 15.43 -5.37
N ASN A 45 -14.68 15.33 -5.15
CA ASN A 45 -15.29 15.34 -3.80
C ASN A 45 -15.55 13.95 -3.19
N GLN A 46 -15.29 12.89 -3.95
CA GLN A 46 -15.48 11.52 -3.51
C GLN A 46 -14.38 11.07 -2.52
N SER A 47 -14.71 10.15 -1.60
CA SER A 47 -13.75 9.55 -0.67
C SER A 47 -12.88 8.47 -1.34
N VAL A 48 -11.71 8.19 -0.78
CA VAL A 48 -10.83 7.10 -1.25
C VAL A 48 -11.52 5.73 -1.11
N ALA A 49 -12.32 5.52 -0.05
CA ALA A 49 -13.06 4.27 0.14
C ALA A 49 -14.12 4.06 -0.94
N ASP A 50 -14.84 5.12 -1.34
CA ASP A 50 -15.78 5.03 -2.44
C ASP A 50 -15.07 4.77 -3.77
N ALA A 51 -13.89 5.36 -4.00
CA ALA A 51 -13.10 5.10 -5.20
C ALA A 51 -12.63 3.62 -5.22
N ALA A 52 -12.22 3.09 -4.07
CA ALA A 52 -11.82 1.69 -3.92
C ALA A 52 -12.97 0.71 -4.23
N ARG A 53 -14.23 1.06 -3.94
CA ARG A 53 -15.41 0.26 -4.32
C ARG A 53 -15.63 0.20 -5.83
N GLN A 54 -15.21 1.23 -6.57
CA GLN A 54 -15.33 1.29 -8.03
C GLN A 54 -14.21 0.55 -8.76
N VAL A 55 -13.13 0.18 -8.05
CA VAL A 55 -12.06 -0.64 -8.63
C VAL A 55 -12.64 -1.99 -9.06
N THR A 56 -12.46 -2.31 -10.34
CA THR A 56 -12.92 -3.59 -10.89
C THR A 56 -11.83 -4.64 -10.68
N TRP A 57 -12.24 -5.80 -10.15
CA TRP A 57 -11.35 -6.91 -9.90
C TRP A 57 -11.63 -8.05 -10.86
N SER A 58 -10.59 -8.64 -11.44
CA SER A 58 -10.69 -9.82 -12.30
C SER A 58 -9.49 -10.75 -12.11
N ARG A 59 -9.62 -11.99 -12.60
CA ARG A 59 -8.50 -12.93 -12.64
C ARG A 59 -7.86 -12.95 -14.01
N VAL A 60 -6.54 -13.00 -14.04
CA VAL A 60 -5.76 -13.15 -15.27
C VAL A 60 -4.81 -14.33 -15.09
N ASN A 61 -4.88 -15.29 -16.01
CA ASN A 61 -3.93 -16.40 -16.03
C ASN A 61 -2.84 -16.11 -17.07
N ARG A 62 -1.57 -16.26 -16.69
CA ARG A 62 -0.44 -16.26 -17.62
C ARG A 62 0.43 -17.48 -17.30
N GLY A 63 0.45 -18.44 -18.22
CA GLY A 63 1.08 -19.74 -17.99
C GLY A 63 0.49 -20.42 -16.75
N ASN A 64 1.37 -20.86 -15.84
CA ASN A 64 0.98 -21.54 -14.60
C ASN A 64 0.69 -20.58 -13.43
N GLN A 65 0.67 -19.27 -13.68
CA GLN A 65 0.48 -18.27 -12.64
C GLN A 65 -0.85 -17.53 -12.82
N THR A 66 -1.61 -17.44 -11.72
CA THR A 66 -2.84 -16.64 -11.66
C THR A 66 -2.55 -15.32 -10.95
N PHE A 67 -3.04 -14.24 -11.54
CA PHE A 67 -2.96 -12.89 -11.01
C PHE A 67 -4.36 -12.38 -10.68
N LEU A 68 -4.46 -11.65 -9.58
CA LEU A 68 -5.60 -10.80 -9.28
C LEU A 68 -5.33 -9.41 -9.88
N ARG A 69 -6.10 -9.04 -10.89
CA ARG A 69 -6.01 -7.75 -11.58
C ARG A 69 -6.98 -6.76 -10.95
N ALA A 70 -6.45 -5.63 -10.51
CA ALA A 70 -7.20 -4.46 -10.06
C ALA A 70 -7.16 -3.39 -11.16
N ASP A 71 -8.32 -3.02 -11.66
CA ASP A 71 -8.49 -1.98 -12.67
C ASP A 71 -9.12 -0.74 -12.02
N ASN A 72 -8.33 0.31 -11.86
CA ASN A 72 -8.75 1.56 -11.24
C ASN A 72 -9.02 2.61 -12.32
N GLN A 73 -10.28 2.78 -12.67
CA GLN A 73 -10.75 3.82 -13.60
C GLN A 73 -11.12 5.14 -12.89
N THR A 74 -10.84 5.26 -11.59
CA THR A 74 -11.12 6.48 -10.83
C THR A 74 -9.95 7.46 -10.89
N PRO A 75 -10.17 8.77 -10.68
CA PRO A 75 -9.10 9.76 -10.57
C PRO A 75 -8.34 9.71 -9.23
N TYR A 76 -8.46 8.64 -8.43
CA TYR A 76 -7.88 8.54 -7.10
C TYR A 76 -6.76 7.50 -7.01
N PHE A 77 -5.72 7.81 -6.25
CA PHE A 77 -4.77 6.80 -5.82
C PHE A 77 -5.39 5.97 -4.69
N VAL A 78 -5.54 4.67 -4.90
CA VAL A 78 -6.08 3.77 -3.87
C VAL A 78 -4.92 3.00 -3.24
N THR A 79 -4.64 3.28 -1.97
CA THR A 79 -3.60 2.56 -1.21
C THR A 79 -4.23 1.46 -0.39
N TYR A 80 -3.97 0.21 -0.77
CA TYR A 80 -4.42 -0.96 -0.03
C TYR A 80 -3.41 -1.32 1.06
N LYS A 81 -3.87 -1.37 2.32
CA LYS A 81 -3.16 -1.99 3.45
C LYS A 81 -3.31 -3.50 3.43
N LYS A 82 -4.48 -3.99 3.01
CA LYS A 82 -4.79 -5.42 2.91
C LYS A 82 -5.64 -5.67 1.68
N ILE A 83 -5.36 -6.78 1.01
CA ILE A 83 -6.22 -7.37 -0.02
C ILE A 83 -6.25 -8.87 0.26
N ALA A 84 -7.43 -9.47 0.26
CA ALA A 84 -7.58 -10.92 0.40
C ALA A 84 -8.75 -11.43 -0.45
N LEU A 85 -8.64 -12.65 -0.93
CA LEU A 85 -9.74 -13.40 -1.50
C LEU A 85 -10.45 -14.15 -0.37
N LYS A 86 -11.77 -13.96 -0.25
CA LYS A 86 -12.60 -14.64 0.74
C LYS A 86 -13.70 -15.44 0.04
N SER A 87 -13.70 -16.75 0.23
CA SER A 87 -14.83 -17.64 -0.04
C SER A 87 -15.50 -18.03 1.28
N ASP A 88 -16.52 -18.90 1.24
CA ASP A 88 -17.24 -19.33 2.45
C ASP A 88 -16.36 -20.11 3.43
N ARG A 89 -15.36 -20.84 2.92
CA ARG A 89 -14.53 -21.76 3.71
C ARG A 89 -13.09 -21.31 3.87
N ASP A 90 -12.64 -20.33 3.10
CA ASP A 90 -11.22 -20.01 3.01
C ASP A 90 -10.97 -18.51 2.80
N ILE A 91 -9.82 -18.07 3.29
CA ILE A 91 -9.33 -16.70 3.12
C ILE A 91 -7.86 -16.72 2.72
N GLN A 92 -7.58 -16.11 1.58
CA GLN A 92 -6.23 -16.02 1.04
C GLN A 92 -5.81 -14.56 0.97
N SER A 93 -4.90 -14.16 1.87
CA SER A 93 -4.34 -12.80 1.88
C SER A 93 -3.20 -12.65 0.89
N LEU A 94 -3.13 -11.49 0.25
CA LEU A 94 -1.98 -11.08 -0.55
C LEU A 94 -0.86 -10.59 0.37
N THR A 95 0.38 -10.94 0.03
CA THR A 95 1.57 -10.62 0.84
C THR A 95 2.06 -9.18 0.63
N GLN A 96 1.82 -8.60 -0.54
CA GLN A 96 2.26 -7.25 -0.90
C GLN A 96 1.08 -6.42 -1.43
N PRO A 97 0.12 -6.06 -0.57
CA PRO A 97 -0.88 -5.06 -0.93
C PRO A 97 -0.16 -3.73 -1.16
N GLY A 98 -0.63 -2.96 -2.13
CA GLY A 98 0.07 -1.75 -2.52
C GLY A 98 -0.88 -0.69 -3.05
N MET A 99 -0.30 0.33 -3.67
CA MET A 99 -1.07 1.40 -4.29
C MET A 99 -1.42 1.06 -5.73
N VAL A 100 -2.64 1.35 -6.13
CA VAL A 100 -3.11 1.35 -7.52
C VAL A 100 -3.32 2.81 -7.93
N SER A 101 -2.69 3.21 -9.03
CA SER A 101 -2.74 4.60 -9.51
C SER A 101 -4.07 4.90 -10.20
N PRO A 102 -4.47 6.18 -10.32
CA PRO A 102 -5.59 6.59 -11.17
C PRO A 102 -5.44 6.08 -12.60
N TYR A 103 -6.56 5.71 -13.22
CA TYR A 103 -6.62 5.25 -14.62
C TYR A 103 -5.59 4.19 -14.99
N SER A 104 -5.34 3.26 -14.06
CA SER A 104 -4.30 2.26 -14.21
C SER A 104 -4.74 0.89 -13.74
N VAL A 105 -4.00 -0.10 -14.23
CA VAL A 105 -4.17 -1.50 -13.86
C VAL A 105 -2.97 -1.93 -13.02
N LYS A 106 -3.24 -2.69 -11.97
CA LYS A 106 -2.22 -3.39 -11.20
C LYS A 106 -2.56 -4.85 -11.03
N GLU A 107 -1.57 -5.71 -11.19
CA GLU A 107 -1.71 -7.14 -11.01
C GLU A 107 -0.97 -7.60 -9.76
N PHE A 108 -1.63 -8.45 -8.99
CA PHE A 108 -1.11 -9.05 -7.78
C PHE A 108 -1.00 -10.55 -7.98
N THR A 109 0.19 -11.11 -7.76
CA THR A 109 0.38 -12.56 -7.78
C THR A 109 -0.45 -13.23 -6.69
N LEU A 110 -1.27 -14.23 -7.03
CA LEU A 110 -1.98 -15.03 -6.05
C LEU A 110 -1.10 -16.18 -5.55
N PRO A 111 -0.78 -16.26 -4.24
CA PRO A 111 0.23 -17.18 -3.71
C PRO A 111 -0.27 -18.64 -3.54
N GLY A 112 -1.40 -19.03 -4.12
CA GLY A 112 -2.06 -20.29 -3.75
C GLY A 112 -3.20 -20.69 -4.67
N LYS A 113 -4.00 -21.66 -4.21
CA LYS A 113 -5.10 -22.27 -4.97
C LYS A 113 -6.15 -21.25 -5.40
N ASN A 114 -6.77 -21.51 -6.55
CA ASN A 114 -7.89 -20.71 -7.04
C ASN A 114 -9.11 -20.88 -6.13
N LEU A 115 -9.49 -19.81 -5.42
CA LEU A 115 -10.73 -19.74 -4.65
C LEU A 115 -11.90 -19.31 -5.55
N TYR A 116 -12.54 -20.28 -6.22
CA TYR A 116 -13.75 -20.03 -7.00
C TYR A 116 -14.88 -19.45 -6.13
N GLY A 117 -15.70 -18.56 -6.71
CA GLY A 117 -16.77 -17.86 -6.00
C GLY A 117 -16.31 -16.86 -4.93
N ALA A 118 -14.99 -16.67 -4.75
CA ALA A 118 -14.48 -15.72 -3.77
C ALA A 118 -14.75 -14.26 -4.16
N SER A 119 -14.92 -13.41 -3.16
CA SER A 119 -14.89 -11.95 -3.29
C SER A 119 -13.55 -11.39 -2.84
N VAL A 120 -13.21 -10.20 -3.32
CA VAL A 120 -12.08 -9.44 -2.79
C VAL A 120 -12.54 -8.69 -1.56
N ILE A 121 -11.93 -8.93 -0.42
CA ILE A 121 -12.03 -8.05 0.75
C ILE A 121 -10.76 -7.21 0.83
N TRP A 122 -10.91 -5.96 1.23
CA TRP A 122 -9.81 -5.02 1.24
C TRP A 122 -9.89 -4.06 2.40
N THR A 123 -8.73 -3.53 2.79
CA THR A 123 -8.59 -2.41 3.71
C THR A 123 -7.75 -1.35 3.01
N VAL A 124 -8.28 -0.13 2.90
CA VAL A 124 -7.57 1.01 2.32
C VAL A 124 -7.15 2.00 3.40
N ILE A 125 -6.13 2.79 3.08
CA ILE A 125 -5.71 3.93 3.89
C ILE A 125 -6.38 5.18 3.34
N ASN A 126 -7.12 5.90 4.18
CA ASN A 126 -7.82 7.13 3.80
C ASN A 126 -6.93 8.38 3.94
N ASP A 127 -7.50 9.55 3.63
CA ASP A 127 -6.75 10.81 3.58
C ASP A 127 -6.22 11.27 4.96
N TYR A 128 -6.81 10.76 6.04
CA TYR A 128 -6.39 11.03 7.41
C TYR A 128 -5.41 9.98 7.95
N GLY A 129 -4.98 9.03 7.13
CA GLY A 129 -4.14 7.90 7.54
C GLY A 129 -4.91 6.79 8.29
N GLY A 130 -6.24 6.90 8.39
CA GLY A 130 -7.11 5.89 8.97
C GLY A 130 -7.36 4.71 8.03
N TYR A 131 -7.97 3.65 8.56
CA TYR A 131 -8.29 2.44 7.81
C TYR A 131 -9.79 2.35 7.54
N GLU A 132 -10.13 2.01 6.29
CA GLU A 132 -11.50 1.74 5.88
C GLU A 132 -11.57 0.40 5.15
N GLU A 133 -12.61 -0.38 5.44
CA GLU A 133 -12.77 -1.73 4.92
C GLU A 133 -13.88 -1.81 3.87
N GLY A 134 -13.76 -2.78 2.97
CA GLY A 134 -14.77 -3.03 1.96
C GLY A 134 -14.64 -4.38 1.29
N LYS A 135 -15.60 -4.64 0.40
CA LYS A 135 -15.72 -5.88 -0.35
C LYS A 135 -16.09 -5.55 -1.79
N SER A 136 -15.48 -6.27 -2.74
CA SER A 136 -15.75 -6.19 -4.16
C SER A 136 -15.91 -7.60 -4.75
N SER A 137 -16.82 -7.78 -5.70
CA SER A 137 -16.92 -9.01 -6.47
C SER A 137 -15.77 -9.11 -7.49
N ILE A 138 -15.47 -10.33 -7.91
CA ILE A 138 -14.53 -10.61 -8.99
C ILE A 138 -15.35 -10.87 -10.25
N LYS A 139 -15.04 -10.14 -11.32
CA LYS A 139 -15.59 -10.39 -12.67
C LYS A 139 -14.87 -11.54 -13.34
#